data_AF-A0A7Z8L6A7-F1
#
_entry.id   AF-A0A7Z8L6A7-F1
#
_cell.length_a   1.000
_cell.length_b   1.000
_cell.length_c   1.000
_cell.angle_alpha   90.00
_cell.angle_beta   90.00
_cell.angle_gamma   90.00
#
_symmetry.space_group_name_H-M   'P 1'
#
loop_
_entity.id
_entity.type
_entity.pdbx_description
1 polymer ?
#
loop_
_entity_poly.entity_id
_entity_poly.type
_entity_poly.pdbx_seq_one_letter_code
_entity_poly.pdbx_strand_id
1 'polypeptide(L)'
;MPHLDATPDLILPILARSLGMELVQLEQRLDEDLEQLGLDSHGLMRCTLEVEAALGVDELSLADEALETPRSLVQGYREALARRS
;
A
#
# COMPACT_ATOMS: atom_id res chain seq x y z
N MET A 1 3.89 1.23 22.09
CA MET A 1 4.10 1.69 20.70
C MET A 1 2.89 1.26 19.89
N PRO A 2 2.00 2.17 19.50
CA PRO A 2 0.75 1.77 18.86
C PRO A 2 0.97 1.49 17.36
N HIS A 3 0.51 0.30 16.94
CA HIS A 3 -0.10 -0.01 15.64
C HIS A 3 0.74 -0.08 14.34
N LEU A 4 1.91 -0.72 14.35
CA LEU A 4 2.48 -1.29 13.10
C LEU A 4 1.65 -2.47 12.55
N ASP A 5 0.71 -3.02 13.33
CA ASP A 5 -0.18 -4.10 12.91
C ASP A 5 -1.45 -3.60 12.19
N ALA A 6 -1.78 -2.31 12.25
CA ALA A 6 -2.95 -1.74 11.56
C ALA A 6 -2.64 -1.29 10.12
N THR A 7 -1.38 -1.42 9.68
CA THR A 7 -0.91 -0.99 8.36
C THR A 7 -1.59 -1.73 7.20
N PRO A 8 -1.76 -3.07 7.24
CA PRO A 8 -2.52 -3.79 6.21
C PRO A 8 -4.01 -3.36 6.15
N ASP A 9 -4.61 -3.13 7.33
CA ASP A 9 -6.03 -2.76 7.48
C ASP A 9 -6.36 -1.38 6.88
N LEU A 10 -5.35 -0.55 6.59
CA LEU A 10 -5.50 0.73 5.90
C LEU A 10 -5.06 0.65 4.44
N ILE A 11 -3.94 -0.01 4.15
CA ILE A 11 -3.36 -0.04 2.80
C ILE A 11 -4.20 -0.87 1.84
N LEU A 12 -4.55 -2.10 2.22
CA LEU A 12 -5.24 -3.02 1.31
C LEU A 12 -6.63 -2.51 0.90
N PRO A 13 -7.45 -1.92 1.78
CA PRO A 13 -8.71 -1.31 1.37
C PRO A 13 -8.54 -0.13 0.40
N ILE A 14 -7.52 0.73 0.63
CA ILE A 14 -7.24 1.86 -0.26
C ILE A 14 -6.79 1.35 -1.63
N LEU A 15 -5.91 0.34 -1.65
CA LEU A 15 -5.41 -0.28 -2.87
C LEU A 15 -6.53 -0.98 -3.65
N ALA A 16 -7.40 -1.76 -2.98
CA ALA A 16 -8.53 -2.44 -3.60
C ALA A 16 -9.47 -1.45 -4.30
N ARG A 17 -9.77 -0.32 -3.65
CA ARG A 17 -10.58 0.75 -4.24
C ARG A 17 -9.88 1.43 -5.43
N SER A 18 -8.57 1.67 -5.35
CA SER A 18 -7.78 2.22 -6.47
C SER A 18 -7.80 1.31 -7.69
N LEU A 19 -7.82 0.00 -7.46
CA LEU A 19 -7.92 -1.05 -8.47
C LEU A 19 -9.36 -1.34 -8.95
N GLY A 20 -10.37 -0.73 -8.31
CA GLY A 20 -11.77 -0.98 -8.62
C GLY A 20 -12.21 -2.44 -8.36
N MET A 21 -11.60 -3.12 -7.38
CA MET A 21 -11.91 -4.50 -7.01
C MET A 21 -12.28 -4.63 -5.53
N GLU A 22 -12.92 -5.74 -5.17
CA GLU A 22 -13.25 -6.04 -3.78
C GLU A 22 -12.00 -6.43 -2.99
N LEU A 23 -11.95 -6.08 -1.70
CA LEU A 23 -10.81 -6.37 -0.83
C LEU A 23 -10.48 -7.88 -0.81
N VAL A 24 -11.50 -8.73 -0.74
CA VAL A 24 -11.32 -10.19 -0.75
C VAL A 24 -10.67 -10.71 -2.05
N GLN A 25 -10.87 -10.02 -3.17
CA GLN A 25 -10.23 -10.38 -4.44
C GLN A 25 -8.76 -9.97 -4.43
N LEU A 26 -8.44 -8.79 -3.87
CA LEU A 26 -7.07 -8.33 -3.71
C LEU A 26 -6.28 -9.23 -2.75
N GLU A 27 -6.88 -9.67 -1.64
CA GLU A 27 -6.25 -10.56 -0.67
C GLU A 27 -5.85 -11.92 -1.26
N GLN A 28 -6.54 -12.37 -2.31
CA GLN A 28 -6.20 -13.59 -3.05
C GLN A 28 -5.08 -13.39 -4.07
N ARG A 29 -4.72 -12.13 -4.36
CA ARG A 29 -3.78 -11.71 -5.42
C ARG A 29 -2.63 -10.85 -4.86
N LEU A 30 -2.30 -11.03 -3.59
CA LEU A 30 -1.29 -10.21 -2.89
C LEU A 30 0.12 -10.31 -3.48
N ASP A 31 0.39 -11.38 -4.21
CA ASP A 31 1.68 -11.68 -4.84
C ASP A 31 1.69 -11.37 -6.35
N GLU A 32 0.61 -10.80 -6.89
CA GLU A 32 0.57 -10.34 -8.28
C GLU A 32 1.13 -8.91 -8.41
N ASP A 33 1.78 -8.64 -9.54
CA ASP A 33 2.32 -7.32 -9.83
C ASP A 33 1.20 -6.27 -9.88
N LEU A 34 1.43 -5.11 -9.26
CA LEU A 34 0.47 -4.00 -9.24
C LEU A 34 0.08 -3.54 -10.65
N GLU A 35 1.04 -3.50 -11.57
CA GLU A 35 0.77 -3.19 -12.99
C GLU A 35 -0.15 -4.24 -13.65
N GLN A 36 0.05 -5.53 -13.34
CA GLN A 36 -0.80 -6.61 -13.84
C GLN A 36 -2.21 -6.59 -13.23
N LEU A 37 -2.33 -6.08 -12.01
CA LEU A 37 -3.62 -5.82 -11.36
C LEU A 37 -4.35 -4.61 -11.98
N GLY A 38 -3.68 -3.81 -12.81
CA GLY A 38 -4.22 -2.64 -13.48
C GLY A 38 -3.94 -1.32 -12.77
N LEU A 39 -3.00 -1.30 -11.81
CA LEU A 39 -2.52 -0.08 -11.18
C LEU A 39 -1.39 0.51 -12.02
N ASP A 40 -1.69 1.57 -12.77
CA ASP A 40 -0.66 2.34 -13.46
C ASP A 40 0.11 3.25 -12.48
N SER A 41 1.17 3.90 -12.97
CA SER A 41 2.01 4.79 -12.16
C SER A 41 1.25 5.97 -11.53
N HIS A 42 0.22 6.49 -12.21
CA HIS A 42 -0.63 7.57 -11.68
C HIS A 42 -1.58 7.07 -10.59
N GLY A 43 -2.16 5.88 -10.79
CA GLY A 43 -2.99 5.18 -9.81
C GLY A 43 -2.19 4.83 -8.58
N LEU A 44 -0.95 4.36 -8.75
CA LEU A 44 -0.03 4.09 -7.66
C LEU A 44 0.30 5.36 -6.88
N MET A 45 0.68 6.45 -7.55
CA MET A 45 0.94 7.74 -6.90
C MET A 45 -0.28 8.24 -6.11
N ARG A 46 -1.49 8.12 -6.66
CA ARG A 46 -2.70 8.51 -5.94
C ARG A 46 -2.96 7.62 -4.74
N CYS A 47 -2.75 6.31 -4.90
CA CYS A 47 -2.90 5.33 -3.83
C CYS A 47 -1.94 5.63 -2.67
N THR A 48 -0.67 5.92 -2.97
CA THR A 48 0.34 6.21 -1.94
C THR A 48 0.01 7.48 -1.16
N LEU A 49 -0.37 8.56 -1.86
CA LEU A 49 -0.81 9.81 -1.23
C LEU A 49 -2.03 9.60 -0.32
N GLU A 50 -2.98 8.77 -0.74
CA GLU A 50 -4.17 8.49 0.07
C GLU A 50 -3.85 7.63 1.30
N VAL A 51 -2.92 6.67 1.17
CA VAL A 51 -2.41 5.89 2.31
C VAL A 51 -1.70 6.81 3.32
N GLU A 52 -0.81 7.69 2.85
CA GLU A 52 -0.09 8.63 3.71
C GLU A 52 -1.03 9.58 4.44
N ALA A 53 -2.03 10.11 3.73
CA ALA A 53 -3.09 10.93 4.33
C ALA A 53 -3.90 10.14 5.39
N ALA A 54 -4.22 8.88 5.14
CA ALA A 54 -4.94 8.02 6.09
C ALA A 54 -4.10 7.67 7.33
N LEU A 55 -2.79 7.52 7.16
CA LEU A 55 -1.83 7.30 8.24
C LEU A 55 -1.50 8.58 9.02
N GLY A 56 -1.88 9.76 8.50
CA GLY A 56 -1.59 11.05 9.11
C GLY A 56 -0.08 11.36 9.10
N VAL A 57 0.63 10.91 8.07
CA VAL A 57 2.07 11.10 7.92
C VAL A 57 2.38 11.91 6.66
N ASP A 58 3.50 12.65 6.69
CA ASP A 58 4.08 13.22 5.47
C ASP A 58 4.65 12.10 4.58
N GLU A 59 4.96 12.46 3.33
CA GLU A 59 5.51 11.59 2.29
C GLU A 59 6.56 10.60 2.83
N LEU A 60 6.32 9.32 2.59
CA LEU A 60 7.20 8.23 2.98
C LEU A 60 8.03 7.81 1.77
N SER A 61 9.36 7.80 1.95
CA SER A 61 10.25 7.19 0.97
C SER A 61 10.11 5.66 1.05
N LEU A 62 9.44 5.11 0.04
CA LEU A 62 9.36 3.67 -0.21
C LEU A 62 10.47 3.27 -1.18
N ALA A 63 11.01 2.06 -1.00
CA ALA A 63 11.93 1.48 -1.96
C ALA A 63 11.15 1.00 -3.20
N ASP A 64 11.80 0.94 -4.36
CA ASP A 64 11.13 0.55 -5.61
C ASP A 64 10.51 -0.86 -5.51
N GLU A 65 11.16 -1.78 -4.79
CA GLU A 65 10.68 -3.15 -4.57
C GLU A 65 9.36 -3.19 -3.77
N ALA A 66 9.09 -2.16 -2.95
CA ALA A 66 7.82 -2.03 -2.25
C ALA A 66 6.66 -1.68 -3.20
N LEU A 67 6.95 -1.22 -4.42
CA LEU A 67 5.94 -0.81 -5.39
C LEU A 67 5.60 -1.92 -6.39
N GLU A 68 6.11 -3.14 -6.19
CA GLU A 68 5.92 -4.26 -7.10
C GLU A 68 4.58 -4.98 -6.88
N THR A 69 4.25 -5.35 -5.65
CA THR A 69 3.07 -6.19 -5.32
C THR A 69 2.28 -5.60 -4.15
N PRO A 70 1.00 -5.95 -3.97
CA PRO A 70 0.25 -5.54 -2.77
C PRO A 70 0.96 -5.94 -1.46
N ARG A 71 1.57 -7.13 -1.43
CA ARG A 71 2.33 -7.60 -0.26
C ARG A 71 3.56 -6.73 0.01
N SER A 72 4.36 -6.46 -1.02
CA SER A 72 5.58 -5.65 -0.85
C SER A 72 5.24 -4.20 -0.52
N LEU A 73 4.11 -3.67 -0.99
CA LEU A 73 3.62 -2.33 -0.63
C LEU A 73 3.32 -2.21 0.85
N VAL A 74 2.55 -3.15 1.41
CA VAL A 74 2.27 -3.20 2.84
C VAL A 74 3.56 -3.29 3.65
N GLN A 75 4.49 -4.15 3.22
CA GLN A 75 5.78 -4.31 3.88
C GLN A 75 6.62 -3.02 3.83
N GLY A 76 6.70 -2.37 2.68
CA GLY A 76 7.44 -1.12 2.51
C GLY A 76 6.93 0.00 3.40
N TYR A 77 5.60 0.15 3.53
CA TYR A 77 5.00 1.10 4.47
C TYR A 77 5.33 0.76 5.93
N ARG A 78 5.26 -0.51 6.33
CA ARG A 78 5.63 -0.92 7.70
C ARG A 78 7.08 -0.56 8.01
N GLU A 79 7.99 -0.81 7.08
CA GLU A 79 9.40 -0.48 7.23
C GLU A 79 9.65 1.03 7.26
N ALA A 80 9.00 1.80 6.38
CA ALA A 80 9.13 3.25 6.36
C ALA A 80 8.62 3.89 7.67
N LEU A 81 7.51 3.39 8.22
CA LEU A 81 6.99 3.83 9.51
C LEU A 81 7.92 3.46 10.67
N ALA A 82 8.49 2.25 10.67
CA ALA A 82 9.43 1.80 11.70
C ALA A 82 10.73 2.63 11.72
N ARG A 83 11.19 3.15 10.58
CA ARG A 83 12.36 4.05 10.49
C ARG A 83 12.10 5.43 11.09
N ARG A 84 10.83 5.83 11.27
CA ARG A 84 10.42 7.14 11.83
C ARG A 84 10.21 7.14 13.34
N SER A 85 10.09 5.97 13.98
CA SER A 85 9.83 5.80 15.42
C SER A 85 11.10 5.62 16.24
#